data_AF-A0A8G0L429-F1
#
_entry.id   AF-A0A8G0L429-F1
#
_cell.length_a   1.000
_cell.length_b   1.000
_cell.length_c   1.000
_cell.angle_alpha   90.00
_cell.angle_beta   90.00
_cell.angle_gamma   90.00
#
_symmetry.space_group_name_H-M   'P 1'
#
loop_
_entity.id
_entity.type
_entity.pdbx_description
1 polymer ?
#
loop_
_entity_poly.entity_id
_entity_poly.type
_entity_poly.pdbx_seq_one_letter_code
_entity_poly.pdbx_strand_id
1 'polypeptide(L)'
;MSSTGICLDVAIDHRIRQLLKPRPNRTVNSSYSNHVEKLQELYPFVHRKWLDPSHELLVTEELAKPLTQGGIVVALLRPANYHPFSKGVDVVVEESPTLRALRDVFALVGLDLVQHITVLDSLPFLRRADRSTRFEDDEEYTRALNEHHAAFLDAVVAKRPDVVLCMWQTREEPQCNWSGRAIRSKGVGEVWDDEKITLCDRHGNLIETKRINAFHPSHCMNYVCEYSQPRQLLMLEIAHALHLMDSSWHEEPWMEKLRDSWKKKKTSLKDGLPEGEKKPLYELYAKAVAEIQNLLPELKSGDKRSEKLLYDKLTKANWTQHINDASLCLRATSQQLKKRSRDGDNVEFHHTIGPQGDMVSRTMGLVMDLAMKLASPFVMIKPRIYQGSGFFSESFLEYLRRGKIETRNCWFRNSALKRGLVDFLLELNDAFSDADAGGPIRLQMSLGKASDAFLTLANKVEGLLGTLARYLEQKQPLEDEAEQEVNPDVAYAELIQRLRDLGVLY
;
A
#
# COMPACT_ATOMS: atom_id res chain seq x y z
N MET A 1 -14.64 9.63 -7.72
CA MET A 1 -14.84 8.79 -6.51
C MET A 1 -14.08 9.41 -5.36
N SER A 2 -14.64 9.37 -4.15
CA SER A 2 -14.09 9.99 -2.95
C SER A 2 -12.68 9.47 -2.67
N SER A 3 -11.69 10.36 -2.68
CA SER A 3 -10.28 10.11 -2.38
C SER A 3 -10.11 9.82 -0.89
N THR A 4 -10.58 8.67 -0.43
CA THR A 4 -10.51 8.30 0.99
C THR A 4 -9.08 8.22 1.51
N GLY A 5 -8.06 8.29 0.64
CA GLY A 5 -6.65 8.24 1.03
C GLY A 5 -6.26 6.88 1.63
N ILE A 6 -7.15 5.89 1.53
CA ILE A 6 -7.02 4.57 2.11
C ILE A 6 -7.16 3.58 0.97
N CYS A 7 -6.25 2.62 0.89
CA CYS A 7 -6.29 1.51 -0.05
C CYS A 7 -5.59 0.31 0.59
N LEU A 8 -6.06 -0.91 0.30
CA LEU A 8 -5.51 -2.14 0.87
C LEU A 8 -5.46 -2.14 2.41
N ASP A 9 -6.45 -1.53 3.08
CA ASP A 9 -6.51 -1.36 4.54
C ASP A 9 -5.38 -0.52 5.14
N VAL A 10 -4.69 0.32 4.35
CA VAL A 10 -3.67 1.25 4.83
C VAL A 10 -3.94 2.67 4.34
N ALA A 11 -3.61 3.66 5.16
CA ALA A 11 -3.51 5.03 4.68
C ALA A 11 -2.35 5.10 3.68
N ILE A 12 -2.62 5.54 2.45
CA ILE A 12 -1.64 5.65 1.38
C ILE A 12 -0.62 6.71 1.78
N ASP A 13 0.68 6.45 1.60
CA ASP A 13 1.72 7.47 1.77
C ASP A 13 1.41 8.69 0.90
N HIS A 14 1.41 9.89 1.48
CA HIS A 14 1.05 11.12 0.78
C HIS A 14 1.89 11.38 -0.47
N ARG A 15 3.13 10.91 -0.54
CA ARG A 15 3.99 11.01 -1.74
C ARG A 15 3.52 10.07 -2.82
N ILE A 16 3.15 8.83 -2.48
CA ILE A 16 2.54 7.88 -3.41
C ILE A 16 1.18 8.39 -3.91
N ARG A 17 0.36 9.01 -3.03
CA ARG A 17 -0.92 9.62 -3.45
C ARG A 17 -0.75 10.66 -4.56
N GLN A 18 0.37 11.38 -4.58
CA GLN A 18 0.64 12.37 -5.63
C GLN A 18 0.92 11.75 -6.99
N LEU A 19 1.43 10.52 -7.02
CA LEU A 19 1.67 9.73 -8.23
C LEU A 19 0.38 9.08 -8.75
N LEU A 20 -0.50 8.68 -7.83
CA LEU A 20 -1.79 8.03 -8.14
C LEU A 20 -2.90 9.02 -8.48
N LYS A 21 -2.65 9.95 -9.41
CA LYS A 21 -3.68 10.87 -9.91
C LYS A 21 -4.47 10.21 -11.05
N PRO A 22 -5.80 10.39 -11.12
CA PRO A 22 -6.59 9.94 -12.25
C PRO A 22 -6.02 10.51 -13.55
N ARG A 23 -5.84 9.63 -14.54
CA ARG A 23 -5.29 10.02 -15.84
C ARG A 23 -6.42 10.04 -16.86
N PRO A 24 -6.54 11.10 -17.69
CA PRO A 24 -7.44 11.03 -18.83
C PRO A 24 -6.99 9.86 -19.71
N ASN A 25 -7.95 9.01 -20.12
CA ASN A 25 -7.70 7.89 -21.03
C ASN A 25 -6.90 8.42 -22.23
N ARG A 26 -5.62 8.05 -22.30
CA ARG A 26 -4.82 8.29 -23.50
C ARG A 26 -5.48 7.53 -24.65
N THR A 27 -5.32 8.04 -25.86
CA THR A 27 -5.71 7.36 -27.09
C THR A 27 -5.13 5.95 -27.08
N VAL A 28 -5.98 4.98 -26.72
CA VAL A 28 -5.64 3.56 -26.72
C VAL A 28 -5.27 3.21 -28.15
N ASN A 29 -4.14 2.51 -28.34
CA ASN A 29 -3.81 1.97 -29.63
C ASN A 29 -4.96 1.05 -30.05
N SER A 30 -5.80 1.48 -31.00
CA SER A 30 -7.04 0.80 -31.35
C SER A 30 -6.80 -0.46 -32.20
N SER A 31 -5.54 -0.80 -32.45
CA SER A 31 -5.15 -1.99 -33.18
C SER A 31 -5.61 -3.23 -32.42
N TYR A 32 -6.38 -4.09 -33.08
CA TYR A 32 -6.79 -5.37 -32.52
C TYR A 32 -5.57 -6.26 -32.21
N SER A 33 -5.66 -7.02 -31.12
CA SER A 33 -4.67 -7.99 -30.70
C SER A 33 -5.31 -9.37 -30.56
N ASN A 34 -4.64 -10.39 -31.09
CA ASN A 34 -5.06 -11.79 -31.01
C ASN A 34 -4.48 -12.52 -29.78
N HIS A 35 -4.05 -11.81 -28.73
CA HIS A 35 -3.49 -12.45 -27.53
C HIS A 35 -4.47 -13.38 -26.80
N VAL A 36 -5.78 -13.09 -26.86
CA VAL A 36 -6.80 -13.98 -26.30
C VAL A 36 -6.90 -15.29 -27.08
N GLU A 37 -6.78 -15.23 -28.41
CA GLU A 37 -6.75 -16.43 -29.26
C GLU A 37 -5.57 -17.34 -28.88
N LYS A 38 -4.41 -16.76 -28.49
CA LYS A 38 -3.26 -17.53 -27.98
C LYS A 38 -3.54 -18.27 -26.68
N LEU A 39 -4.39 -17.73 -25.80
CA LEU A 39 -4.84 -18.44 -24.60
C LEU A 39 -5.87 -19.51 -24.94
N GLN A 40 -6.79 -19.24 -25.87
CA GLN A 40 -7.78 -20.21 -26.34
C GLN A 40 -7.11 -21.42 -27.03
N GLU A 41 -6.05 -21.21 -27.81
CA GLU A 41 -5.26 -22.27 -28.44
C GLU A 41 -4.65 -23.25 -27.41
N LEU A 42 -4.33 -22.79 -26.20
CA LEU A 42 -3.82 -23.63 -25.11
C LEU A 42 -4.93 -24.47 -24.44
N TYR A 43 -6.17 -23.98 -24.41
CA TYR A 43 -7.24 -24.62 -23.63
C TYR A 43 -7.49 -26.11 -23.99
N PRO A 44 -7.50 -26.53 -25.27
CA PRO A 44 -7.61 -27.95 -25.65
C PRO A 44 -6.47 -28.84 -25.14
N PHE A 45 -5.26 -28.29 -25.01
CA PHE A 45 -4.11 -29.02 -24.44
C PHE A 45 -4.38 -29.45 -22.99
N VAL A 46 -5.11 -28.62 -22.25
CA VAL A 46 -5.37 -28.82 -20.81
C VAL A 46 -6.63 -29.67 -20.55
N HIS A 47 -7.70 -29.50 -21.34
CA HIS A 47 -9.00 -30.06 -20.98
C HIS A 47 -9.42 -31.34 -21.71
N ARG A 48 -8.71 -31.81 -22.77
CA ARG A 48 -8.92 -33.06 -23.55
C ARG A 48 -10.36 -33.40 -24.04
N LYS A 49 -11.43 -32.77 -23.52
CA LYS A 49 -12.85 -32.89 -23.89
C LYS A 49 -13.47 -31.50 -24.03
N TRP A 50 -14.05 -31.25 -25.20
CA TRP A 50 -14.68 -29.99 -25.65
C TRP A 50 -16.09 -29.72 -25.08
N LEU A 51 -16.42 -30.25 -23.91
CA LEU A 51 -17.77 -30.08 -23.36
C LEU A 51 -17.78 -28.88 -22.40
N ASP A 52 -18.30 -27.79 -22.95
CA ASP A 52 -18.46 -26.43 -22.40
C ASP A 52 -17.17 -25.59 -22.40
N PRO A 53 -17.20 -24.33 -22.90
CA PRO A 53 -16.18 -23.35 -22.48
C PRO A 53 -16.26 -23.35 -20.97
N SER A 54 -15.26 -23.92 -20.29
CA SER A 54 -15.31 -23.91 -18.84
C SER A 54 -15.41 -22.45 -18.44
N HIS A 55 -16.20 -22.18 -17.41
CA HIS A 55 -16.29 -20.83 -16.86
C HIS A 55 -14.90 -20.22 -16.57
N GLU A 56 -13.87 -21.06 -16.39
CA GLU A 56 -12.47 -20.66 -16.29
C GLU A 56 -11.93 -20.02 -17.57
N LEU A 57 -12.23 -20.56 -18.77
CA LEU A 57 -11.87 -19.93 -20.05
C LEU A 57 -12.53 -18.55 -20.17
N LEU A 58 -13.84 -18.45 -19.95
CA LEU A 58 -14.57 -17.18 -20.05
C LEU A 58 -14.00 -16.12 -19.08
N VAL A 59 -13.75 -16.49 -17.82
CA VAL A 59 -13.13 -15.56 -16.86
C VAL A 59 -11.72 -15.17 -17.27
N THR A 60 -10.94 -16.10 -17.82
CA THR A 60 -9.59 -15.81 -18.32
C THR A 60 -9.62 -14.84 -19.50
N GLU A 61 -10.56 -14.99 -20.42
CA GLU A 61 -10.76 -14.07 -21.55
C GLU A 61 -11.18 -12.67 -21.08
N GLU A 62 -12.09 -12.59 -20.11
CA GLU A 62 -12.50 -11.31 -19.50
C GLU A 62 -11.32 -10.61 -18.82
N LEU A 63 -10.50 -11.34 -18.06
CA LEU A 63 -9.31 -10.78 -17.41
C LEU A 63 -8.21 -10.39 -18.42
N ALA A 64 -8.17 -11.01 -19.60
CA ALA A 64 -7.21 -10.69 -20.64
C ALA A 64 -7.55 -9.41 -21.42
N LYS A 65 -8.79 -8.88 -21.30
CA LYS A 65 -9.19 -7.61 -21.92
C LYS A 65 -8.29 -6.44 -21.48
N PRO A 66 -8.22 -5.35 -22.27
CA PRO A 66 -8.90 -5.11 -23.55
C PRO A 66 -8.26 -5.88 -24.72
N LEU A 67 -9.07 -6.15 -25.76
CA LEU A 67 -8.67 -6.86 -27.00
C LEU A 67 -7.77 -6.05 -27.95
N THR A 68 -7.30 -4.88 -27.52
CA THR A 68 -6.41 -4.02 -28.30
C THR A 68 -4.95 -4.26 -27.95
N GLN A 69 -4.02 -3.78 -28.77
CA GLN A 69 -2.60 -3.76 -28.44
C GLN A 69 -2.27 -2.63 -27.42
N GLY A 70 -1.12 -2.72 -26.76
CA GLY A 70 -0.64 -1.71 -25.82
C GLY A 70 -1.22 -1.84 -24.40
N GLY A 71 -1.05 -0.79 -23.60
CA GLY A 71 -1.49 -0.74 -22.21
C GLY A 71 -0.60 -1.52 -21.25
N ILE A 72 -1.16 -1.82 -20.07
CA ILE A 72 -0.47 -2.54 -19.01
C ILE A 72 -0.87 -4.02 -19.06
N VAL A 73 0.13 -4.89 -19.04
CA VAL A 73 -0.06 -6.31 -18.75
C VAL A 73 0.40 -6.59 -17.32
N VAL A 74 -0.47 -7.16 -16.49
CA VAL A 74 -0.12 -7.71 -15.18
C VAL A 74 0.18 -9.19 -15.35
N ALA A 75 1.45 -9.57 -15.16
CA ALA A 75 1.88 -10.96 -15.23
C ALA A 75 1.80 -11.62 -13.84
N LEU A 76 0.84 -12.52 -13.65
CA LEU A 76 0.65 -13.33 -12.45
C LEU A 76 1.16 -14.76 -12.65
N LEU A 77 1.18 -15.57 -11.58
CA LEU A 77 1.75 -16.92 -11.65
C LEU A 77 0.77 -17.91 -12.31
N ARG A 78 -0.39 -18.09 -11.70
CA ARG A 78 -1.41 -19.08 -12.05
C ARG A 78 -2.73 -18.81 -11.32
N PRO A 79 -3.86 -19.36 -11.78
CA PRO A 79 -5.12 -19.27 -11.06
C PRO A 79 -5.08 -19.97 -9.69
N ALA A 80 -5.88 -19.49 -8.73
CA ALA A 80 -6.00 -20.18 -7.44
C ALA A 80 -6.84 -21.45 -7.57
N ASN A 81 -6.57 -22.44 -6.71
CA ASN A 81 -7.23 -23.76 -6.76
C ASN A 81 -8.77 -23.70 -6.64
N TYR A 82 -9.30 -22.66 -5.99
CA TYR A 82 -10.69 -22.54 -5.57
C TYR A 82 -11.39 -21.30 -6.15
N HIS A 83 -10.91 -20.76 -7.27
CA HIS A 83 -11.62 -19.66 -7.94
C HIS A 83 -13.06 -20.08 -8.31
N PRO A 84 -14.08 -19.27 -7.97
CA PRO A 84 -15.48 -19.56 -8.24
C PRO A 84 -15.84 -19.22 -9.69
N PHE A 85 -15.15 -19.80 -10.67
CA PHE A 85 -15.27 -19.42 -12.08
C PHE A 85 -16.72 -19.40 -12.59
N SER A 86 -17.55 -20.35 -12.15
CA SER A 86 -18.97 -20.44 -12.52
C SER A 86 -19.83 -19.25 -12.08
N LYS A 87 -19.32 -18.40 -11.19
CA LYS A 87 -19.99 -17.16 -10.75
C LYS A 87 -19.58 -15.92 -11.55
N GLY A 88 -18.68 -16.07 -12.53
CA GLY A 88 -18.23 -14.98 -13.41
C GLY A 88 -17.04 -14.17 -12.86
N VAL A 89 -16.52 -13.28 -13.71
CA VAL A 89 -15.26 -12.54 -13.47
C VAL A 89 -15.33 -11.65 -12.22
N ASP A 90 -16.45 -10.95 -12.00
CA ASP A 90 -16.60 -10.05 -10.86
C ASP A 90 -16.45 -10.78 -9.53
N VAL A 91 -17.08 -11.95 -9.41
CA VAL A 91 -17.00 -12.75 -8.18
C VAL A 91 -15.61 -13.36 -8.00
N VAL A 92 -14.95 -13.78 -9.09
CA VAL A 92 -13.55 -14.23 -9.04
C VAL A 92 -12.62 -13.11 -8.59
N VAL A 93 -12.81 -11.89 -9.08
CA VAL A 93 -12.02 -10.72 -8.65
C VAL A 93 -12.26 -10.40 -7.17
N GLU A 94 -13.51 -10.42 -6.71
CA GLU A 94 -13.88 -10.13 -5.31
C GLU A 94 -13.38 -11.18 -4.31
N GLU A 95 -13.51 -12.47 -4.65
CA GLU A 95 -13.13 -13.58 -3.78
C GLU A 95 -11.61 -13.85 -3.81
N SER A 96 -10.86 -13.32 -4.78
CA SER A 96 -9.41 -13.44 -4.89
C SER A 96 -8.69 -12.26 -4.22
N PRO A 97 -7.96 -12.47 -3.10
CA PRO A 97 -7.21 -11.38 -2.45
C PRO A 97 -6.18 -10.71 -3.38
N THR A 98 -5.69 -11.45 -4.37
CA THR A 98 -4.73 -10.95 -5.37
C THR A 98 -5.41 -9.99 -6.34
N LEU A 99 -6.49 -10.44 -7.00
CA LEU A 99 -7.19 -9.65 -8.01
C LEU A 99 -7.91 -8.46 -7.38
N ARG A 100 -8.53 -8.65 -6.21
CA ARG A 100 -9.12 -7.56 -5.43
C ARG A 100 -8.11 -6.47 -5.10
N ALA A 101 -6.91 -6.84 -4.66
CA ALA A 101 -5.87 -5.86 -4.36
C ALA A 101 -5.45 -5.06 -5.61
N LEU A 102 -5.34 -5.72 -6.76
CA LEU A 102 -5.06 -5.01 -8.02
C LEU A 102 -6.19 -4.05 -8.38
N ARG A 103 -7.45 -4.51 -8.32
CA ARG A 103 -8.61 -3.67 -8.61
C ARG A 103 -8.67 -2.45 -7.69
N ASP A 104 -8.48 -2.63 -6.39
CA ASP A 104 -8.52 -1.54 -5.41
C ASP A 104 -7.45 -0.48 -5.71
N VAL A 105 -6.23 -0.89 -6.12
CA VAL A 105 -5.16 0.04 -6.48
C VAL A 105 -5.40 0.73 -7.83
N PHE A 106 -5.82 0.01 -8.87
CA PHE A 106 -6.12 0.62 -10.18
C PHE A 106 -7.33 1.58 -10.11
N ALA A 107 -8.31 1.28 -9.25
CA ALA A 107 -9.44 2.18 -9.02
C ALA A 107 -9.02 3.56 -8.48
N LEU A 108 -7.87 3.67 -7.78
CA LEU A 108 -7.34 4.95 -7.31
C LEU A 108 -7.02 5.92 -8.47
N VAL A 109 -6.65 5.38 -9.64
CA VAL A 109 -6.35 6.16 -10.85
C VAL A 109 -7.49 6.16 -11.86
N GLY A 110 -8.67 5.67 -11.46
CA GLY A 110 -9.86 5.60 -12.30
C GLY A 110 -9.82 4.51 -13.37
N LEU A 111 -8.97 3.51 -13.22
CA LEU A 111 -8.89 2.36 -14.11
C LEU A 111 -9.63 1.17 -13.50
N ASP A 112 -10.53 0.60 -14.29
CA ASP A 112 -11.15 -0.69 -13.97
C ASP A 112 -10.23 -1.85 -14.36
N LEU A 113 -10.06 -2.82 -13.45
CA LEU A 113 -9.14 -3.95 -13.64
C LEU A 113 -9.51 -4.78 -14.87
N VAL A 114 -10.80 -5.05 -15.11
CA VAL A 114 -11.25 -5.95 -16.18
C VAL A 114 -11.30 -5.23 -17.52
N GLN A 115 -11.67 -3.95 -17.53
CA GLN A 115 -11.85 -3.20 -18.77
C GLN A 115 -10.55 -2.57 -19.30
N HIS A 116 -9.62 -2.19 -18.43
CA HIS A 116 -8.47 -1.37 -18.81
C HIS A 116 -7.12 -2.07 -18.66
N ILE A 117 -7.04 -3.16 -17.88
CA ILE A 117 -5.77 -3.82 -17.54
C ILE A 117 -5.82 -5.28 -17.98
N THR A 118 -4.86 -5.70 -18.81
CA THR A 118 -4.75 -7.10 -19.22
C THR A 118 -4.04 -7.89 -18.11
N VAL A 119 -4.75 -8.83 -17.47
CA VAL A 119 -4.19 -9.73 -16.46
C VAL A 119 -3.94 -11.09 -17.08
N LEU A 120 -2.69 -11.54 -17.07
CA LEU A 120 -2.27 -12.82 -17.65
C LEU A 120 -1.54 -13.66 -16.61
N ASP A 121 -1.94 -14.91 -16.47
CA ASP A 121 -1.18 -15.89 -15.70
C ASP A 121 -0.07 -16.50 -16.55
N SER A 122 1.11 -16.67 -15.96
CA SER A 122 2.26 -17.34 -16.60
C SER A 122 2.03 -18.83 -16.84
N LEU A 123 1.04 -19.40 -16.14
CA LEU A 123 0.59 -20.78 -16.22
C LEU A 123 -0.95 -20.82 -16.25
N PRO A 124 -1.59 -20.31 -17.32
CA PRO A 124 -3.04 -20.23 -17.41
C PRO A 124 -3.66 -21.62 -17.46
N PHE A 125 -4.80 -21.85 -16.78
CA PHE A 125 -5.47 -23.16 -16.68
C PHE A 125 -4.70 -24.27 -15.91
N LEU A 126 -3.54 -23.96 -15.32
CA LEU A 126 -2.74 -24.90 -14.54
C LEU A 126 -2.65 -24.47 -13.07
N ARG A 127 -3.49 -25.07 -12.23
CA ARG A 127 -3.54 -24.77 -10.80
C ARG A 127 -2.50 -25.59 -10.03
N ARG A 128 -2.18 -25.16 -8.82
CA ARG A 128 -1.21 -25.89 -7.98
C ARG A 128 -1.66 -27.32 -7.64
N ALA A 129 -2.96 -27.51 -7.41
CA ALA A 129 -3.54 -28.84 -7.15
C ALA A 129 -3.49 -29.79 -8.35
N ASP A 130 -3.31 -29.26 -9.56
CA ASP A 130 -3.28 -30.08 -10.77
C ASP A 130 -1.99 -30.92 -10.87
N ARG A 131 -0.89 -30.50 -10.22
CA ARG A 131 0.39 -31.25 -10.21
C ARG A 131 0.20 -32.72 -9.81
N SER A 132 -0.51 -32.97 -8.71
CA SER A 132 -0.68 -34.32 -8.17
C SER A 132 -1.92 -35.05 -8.70
N THR A 133 -2.78 -34.36 -9.45
CA THR A 133 -4.08 -34.92 -9.89
C THR A 133 -4.17 -35.13 -11.39
N ARG A 134 -3.35 -34.44 -12.20
CA ARG A 134 -3.40 -34.49 -13.67
C ARG A 134 -2.16 -35.08 -14.33
N PHE A 135 -1.06 -35.24 -13.61
CA PHE A 135 0.22 -35.68 -14.18
C PHE A 135 0.71 -36.95 -13.47
N GLU A 136 1.20 -37.90 -14.26
CA GLU A 136 1.68 -39.19 -13.75
C GLU A 136 3.10 -39.09 -13.19
N ASP A 137 3.92 -38.20 -13.74
CA ASP A 137 5.31 -37.96 -13.35
C ASP A 137 5.74 -36.48 -13.52
N ASP A 138 6.95 -36.18 -13.02
CA ASP A 138 7.54 -34.83 -13.08
C ASP A 138 7.95 -34.42 -14.52
N GLU A 139 8.14 -35.36 -15.44
CA GLU A 139 8.53 -35.07 -16.83
C GLU A 139 7.33 -34.56 -17.65
N GLU A 140 6.19 -35.23 -17.54
CA GLU A 140 4.92 -34.76 -18.11
C GLU A 140 4.54 -33.39 -17.56
N TYR A 141 4.67 -33.20 -16.24
CA TYR A 141 4.42 -31.91 -15.62
C TYR A 141 5.38 -30.82 -16.11
N THR A 142 6.67 -31.13 -16.29
CA THR A 142 7.66 -30.18 -16.84
C THR A 142 7.33 -29.81 -18.29
N ARG A 143 6.90 -30.77 -19.12
CA ARG A 143 6.42 -30.48 -20.49
C ARG A 143 5.20 -29.56 -20.47
N ALA A 144 4.25 -29.79 -19.57
CA ALA A 144 3.10 -28.91 -19.40
C ALA A 144 3.53 -27.49 -18.98
N LEU A 145 4.42 -27.35 -17.99
CA LEU A 145 4.95 -26.05 -17.58
C LEU A 145 5.57 -25.26 -18.75
N ASN A 146 6.37 -25.93 -19.58
CA ASN A 146 6.98 -25.31 -20.76
C ASN A 146 5.92 -24.82 -21.76
N GLU A 147 4.92 -25.63 -22.06
CA GLU A 147 3.84 -25.28 -23.00
C GLU A 147 3.03 -24.07 -22.51
N HIS A 148 2.69 -24.05 -21.22
CA HIS A 148 1.92 -22.97 -20.61
C HIS A 148 2.71 -21.65 -20.58
N HIS A 149 3.99 -21.72 -20.24
CA HIS A 149 4.88 -20.56 -20.28
C HIS A 149 5.07 -20.02 -21.70
N ALA A 150 5.17 -20.91 -22.69
CA ALA A 150 5.26 -20.50 -24.09
C ALA A 150 3.97 -19.81 -24.54
N ALA A 151 2.78 -20.35 -24.22
CA ALA A 151 1.50 -19.74 -24.58
C ALA A 151 1.29 -18.38 -23.91
N PHE A 152 1.70 -18.25 -22.64
CA PHE A 152 1.74 -16.98 -21.95
C PHE A 152 2.64 -15.96 -22.68
N LEU A 153 3.84 -16.36 -23.11
CA LEU A 153 4.73 -15.47 -23.84
C LEU A 153 4.17 -15.06 -25.20
N ASP A 154 3.59 -16.00 -25.94
CA ASP A 154 2.93 -15.72 -27.22
C ASP A 154 1.80 -14.70 -27.03
N ALA A 155 1.00 -14.84 -25.96
CA ALA A 155 -0.05 -13.89 -25.62
C ALA A 155 0.53 -12.51 -25.28
N VAL A 156 1.59 -12.42 -24.48
CA VAL A 156 2.25 -11.13 -24.16
C VAL A 156 2.81 -10.47 -25.43
N VAL A 157 3.47 -11.24 -26.30
CA VAL A 157 4.03 -10.73 -27.56
C VAL A 157 2.92 -10.27 -28.51
N ALA A 158 1.84 -11.03 -28.64
CA ALA A 158 0.65 -10.63 -29.40
C ALA A 158 -0.03 -9.38 -28.84
N LYS A 159 -0.05 -9.22 -27.51
CA LYS A 159 -0.63 -8.07 -26.80
C LYS A 159 0.18 -6.79 -27.03
N ARG A 160 1.49 -6.89 -27.28
CA ARG A 160 2.38 -5.73 -27.45
C ARG A 160 2.18 -4.65 -26.38
N PRO A 161 2.29 -4.99 -25.08
CA PRO A 161 2.04 -4.03 -24.01
C PRO A 161 3.05 -2.89 -24.03
N ASP A 162 2.64 -1.72 -23.54
CA ASP A 162 3.57 -0.62 -23.26
C ASP A 162 4.45 -0.96 -22.06
N VAL A 163 3.86 -1.60 -21.05
CA VAL A 163 4.53 -2.01 -19.80
C VAL A 163 4.01 -3.36 -19.31
N VAL A 164 4.92 -4.21 -18.86
CA VAL A 164 4.62 -5.46 -18.14
C VAL A 164 4.93 -5.29 -16.65
N LEU A 165 3.92 -5.46 -15.79
CA LEU A 165 4.08 -5.59 -14.34
C LEU A 165 4.43 -7.03 -13.99
N CYS A 166 5.69 -7.30 -13.67
CA CYS A 166 6.20 -8.62 -13.37
C CYS A 166 5.85 -9.03 -11.92
N MET A 167 4.71 -9.68 -11.70
CA MET A 167 4.16 -9.99 -10.37
C MET A 167 4.21 -11.48 -9.99
N TRP A 168 5.11 -12.27 -10.60
CA TRP A 168 5.20 -13.71 -10.33
C TRP A 168 6.63 -14.23 -10.18
N GLN A 169 6.81 -15.28 -9.39
CA GLN A 169 8.11 -15.94 -9.17
C GLN A 169 7.91 -17.45 -8.95
N THR A 170 8.68 -18.30 -9.62
CA THR A 170 8.68 -19.77 -9.41
C THR A 170 9.83 -20.18 -8.48
N ARG A 171 9.54 -20.45 -7.21
CA ARG A 171 10.54 -20.94 -6.23
C ARG A 171 10.56 -22.46 -6.09
N GLU A 172 9.41 -23.09 -6.30
CA GLU A 172 9.15 -24.51 -5.98
C GLU A 172 8.97 -25.38 -7.24
N GLU A 173 9.03 -24.76 -8.43
CA GLU A 173 8.82 -25.45 -9.70
C GLU A 173 10.15 -25.83 -10.34
N PRO A 174 10.20 -26.94 -11.11
CA PRO A 174 11.35 -27.28 -11.94
C PRO A 174 11.78 -26.08 -12.80
N GLN A 175 13.10 -25.88 -12.93
CA GLN A 175 13.61 -24.80 -13.77
C GLN A 175 13.31 -25.10 -15.24
N CYS A 176 12.31 -24.42 -15.79
CA CYS A 176 11.90 -24.55 -17.18
C CYS A 176 12.77 -23.64 -18.07
N ASN A 177 13.31 -24.17 -19.17
CA ASN A 177 14.15 -23.40 -20.11
C ASN A 177 13.25 -22.73 -21.16
N TRP A 178 12.67 -21.58 -20.82
CA TRP A 178 11.84 -20.78 -21.72
C TRP A 178 12.30 -19.32 -21.74
N SER A 179 12.04 -18.62 -22.85
CA SER A 179 12.63 -17.32 -23.20
C SER A 179 12.08 -16.13 -22.40
N GLY A 180 10.90 -16.24 -21.79
CA GLY A 180 10.27 -15.12 -21.08
C GLY A 180 10.66 -14.98 -19.61
N ARG A 181 11.77 -15.58 -19.16
CA ARG A 181 12.31 -15.35 -17.80
C ARG A 181 12.55 -13.87 -17.49
N ALA A 182 12.72 -13.03 -18.52
CA ALA A 182 12.88 -11.58 -18.40
C ALA A 182 11.67 -10.86 -17.78
N ILE A 183 10.46 -11.43 -17.82
CA ILE A 183 9.22 -10.87 -17.25
C ILE A 183 8.78 -11.57 -15.96
N ARG A 184 9.70 -12.28 -15.31
CA ARG A 184 9.52 -12.84 -13.96
C ARG A 184 9.97 -11.84 -12.90
N SER A 185 9.28 -11.77 -11.77
CA SER A 185 9.68 -10.96 -10.62
C SER A 185 11.05 -11.39 -10.06
N LYS A 186 11.93 -10.42 -9.82
CA LYS A 186 13.17 -10.54 -9.02
C LYS A 186 12.88 -10.68 -7.53
N GLY A 187 11.68 -10.27 -7.09
CA GLY A 187 11.24 -10.28 -5.71
C GLY A 187 10.92 -8.89 -5.17
N VAL A 188 10.33 -8.85 -3.97
CA VAL A 188 9.82 -7.62 -3.34
C VAL A 188 10.94 -6.60 -3.09
N GLY A 189 10.77 -5.38 -3.60
CA GLY A 189 11.70 -4.25 -3.44
C GLY A 189 12.88 -4.26 -4.41
N GLU A 190 13.05 -5.31 -5.23
CA GLU A 190 14.08 -5.30 -6.27
C GLU A 190 13.70 -4.37 -7.43
N VAL A 191 14.69 -3.88 -8.17
CA VAL A 191 14.50 -3.06 -9.38
C VAL A 191 15.33 -3.67 -10.51
N TRP A 192 14.93 -3.43 -11.76
CA TRP A 192 15.72 -3.81 -12.92
C TRP A 192 16.77 -2.74 -13.22
N ASP A 193 17.95 -3.15 -13.70
CA ASP A 193 18.96 -2.20 -14.16
C ASP A 193 18.54 -1.55 -15.49
N ASP A 194 17.82 -2.31 -16.32
CA ASP A 194 17.14 -1.83 -17.53
C ASP A 194 15.69 -2.30 -17.56
N GLU A 195 14.80 -1.32 -17.68
CA GLU A 195 13.36 -1.49 -17.81
C GLU A 195 12.98 -1.89 -19.23
N LYS A 196 13.76 -1.52 -20.25
CA LYS A 196 13.50 -1.92 -21.63
C LYS A 196 13.88 -3.38 -21.83
N ILE A 197 13.01 -4.09 -22.53
CA ILE A 197 13.24 -5.49 -22.87
C ILE A 197 12.73 -5.79 -24.28
N THR A 198 13.42 -6.72 -24.94
CA THR A 198 12.94 -7.35 -26.16
C THR A 198 12.41 -8.74 -25.82
N LEU A 199 11.18 -9.03 -26.24
CA LEU A 199 10.55 -10.34 -26.07
C LEU A 199 10.41 -11.01 -27.43
N CYS A 200 10.62 -12.33 -27.45
CA CYS A 200 10.49 -13.18 -28.64
C CYS A 200 9.54 -14.34 -28.32
N ASP A 201 8.48 -14.48 -29.11
CA ASP A 201 7.56 -15.61 -28.99
C ASP A 201 8.14 -16.88 -29.63
N ARG A 202 7.42 -18.02 -29.55
CA ARG A 202 7.91 -19.28 -30.12
C ARG A 202 7.96 -19.28 -31.65
N HIS A 203 7.34 -18.31 -32.30
CA HIS A 203 7.26 -18.16 -33.75
C HIS A 203 8.30 -17.17 -34.30
N GLY A 204 9.13 -16.59 -33.44
CA GLY A 204 10.16 -15.62 -33.81
C GLY A 204 9.66 -14.18 -33.93
N ASN A 205 8.43 -13.88 -33.50
CA ASN A 205 7.93 -12.50 -33.47
C ASN A 205 8.58 -11.73 -32.32
N LEU A 206 9.13 -10.56 -32.64
CA LEU A 206 9.83 -9.71 -31.69
C LEU A 206 9.00 -8.47 -31.35
N ILE A 207 9.02 -8.10 -30.07
CA ILE A 207 8.47 -6.83 -29.59
C ILE A 207 9.46 -6.17 -28.63
N GLU A 208 9.47 -4.84 -28.64
CA GLU A 208 10.08 -4.05 -27.58
C GLU A 208 9.00 -3.59 -26.60
N THR A 209 9.26 -3.71 -25.31
CA THR A 209 8.34 -3.27 -24.25
C THR A 209 9.14 -2.85 -23.01
N LYS A 210 8.46 -2.31 -22.01
CA LYS A 210 9.05 -2.00 -20.70
C LYS A 210 8.60 -3.03 -19.66
N ARG A 211 9.40 -3.26 -18.64
CA ARG A 211 9.06 -4.11 -17.49
C ARG A 211 9.29 -3.38 -16.18
N ILE A 212 8.39 -3.63 -15.24
CA ILE A 212 8.53 -3.23 -13.85
C ILE A 212 8.64 -4.47 -12.99
N ASN A 213 9.66 -4.49 -12.13
CA ASN A 213 9.70 -5.48 -11.07
C ASN A 213 8.66 -5.13 -10.01
N ALA A 214 7.59 -5.91 -9.98
CA ALA A 214 6.64 -5.91 -8.86
C ALA A 214 6.73 -7.26 -8.16
N PHE A 215 5.73 -7.59 -7.36
CA PHE A 215 5.65 -8.87 -6.67
C PHE A 215 4.19 -9.28 -6.56
N HIS A 216 3.98 -10.58 -6.33
CA HIS A 216 2.63 -11.12 -6.26
C HIS A 216 1.84 -10.47 -5.11
N PRO A 217 0.67 -9.83 -5.36
CA PRO A 217 -0.09 -9.14 -4.31
C PRO A 217 -0.45 -10.01 -3.11
N SER A 218 -0.63 -11.33 -3.31
CA SER A 218 -0.84 -12.26 -2.18
C SER A 218 0.26 -12.18 -1.11
N HIS A 219 1.48 -11.76 -1.45
CA HIS A 219 2.54 -11.53 -0.48
C HIS A 219 2.09 -10.57 0.64
N CYS A 220 1.61 -9.38 0.27
CA CYS A 220 1.18 -8.37 1.23
C CYS A 220 -0.23 -8.61 1.78
N MET A 221 -1.06 -9.38 1.08
CA MET A 221 -2.42 -9.67 1.53
C MET A 221 -2.52 -10.89 2.45
N ASN A 222 -1.67 -11.90 2.25
CA ASN A 222 -1.77 -13.20 2.95
C ASN A 222 -0.53 -13.57 3.76
N TYR A 223 0.69 -13.23 3.30
CA TYR A 223 1.93 -13.73 3.92
C TYR A 223 2.52 -12.75 4.95
N VAL A 224 2.50 -11.46 4.66
CA VAL A 224 3.04 -10.39 5.52
C VAL A 224 1.97 -9.30 5.77
N CYS A 225 0.74 -9.75 5.99
CA CYS A 225 -0.48 -8.95 6.10
C CYS A 225 -0.49 -7.95 7.27
N GLU A 226 0.40 -8.13 8.23
CA GLU A 226 0.59 -7.30 9.41
C GLU A 226 1.50 -6.09 9.18
N TYR A 227 2.14 -6.00 8.00
CA TYR A 227 3.01 -4.89 7.63
C TYR A 227 2.38 -4.05 6.52
N SER A 228 2.44 -2.73 6.69
CA SER A 228 1.93 -1.75 5.74
C SER A 228 2.90 -1.48 4.58
N GLN A 229 4.21 -1.55 4.83
CA GLN A 229 5.24 -1.21 3.82
C GLN A 229 5.09 -2.00 2.50
N PRO A 230 4.84 -3.33 2.49
CA PRO A 230 4.62 -4.04 1.23
C PRO A 230 3.41 -3.52 0.45
N ARG A 231 2.34 -3.12 1.14
CA ARG A 231 1.16 -2.54 0.46
C ARG A 231 1.50 -1.19 -0.18
N GLN A 232 2.29 -0.36 0.51
CA GLN A 232 2.83 0.88 -0.07
C GLN A 232 3.71 0.60 -1.29
N LEU A 233 4.59 -0.40 -1.21
CA LEU A 233 5.40 -0.82 -2.36
C LEU A 233 4.57 -1.29 -3.53
N LEU A 234 3.50 -2.08 -3.31
CA LEU A 234 2.62 -2.51 -4.39
C LEU A 234 1.98 -1.29 -5.11
N MET A 235 1.52 -0.31 -4.34
CA MET A 235 0.97 0.94 -4.89
C MET A 235 2.03 1.76 -5.65
N LEU A 236 3.27 1.82 -5.13
CA LEU A 236 4.39 2.48 -5.78
C LEU A 236 4.74 1.83 -7.12
N GLU A 237 4.87 0.51 -7.19
CA GLU A 237 5.24 -0.16 -8.45
C GLU A 237 4.12 -0.09 -9.50
N ILE A 238 2.85 -0.07 -9.07
CA ILE A 238 1.73 0.19 -10.00
C ILE A 238 1.76 1.64 -10.49
N ALA A 239 2.03 2.61 -9.62
CA ALA A 239 2.25 4.00 -10.02
C ALA A 239 3.43 4.10 -11.01
N HIS A 240 4.52 3.40 -10.75
CA HIS A 240 5.68 3.34 -11.63
C HIS A 240 5.30 2.85 -13.04
N ALA A 241 4.59 1.72 -13.14
CA ALA A 241 4.14 1.23 -14.44
C ALA A 241 3.25 2.23 -15.18
N LEU A 242 2.34 2.93 -14.47
CA LEU A 242 1.51 3.97 -15.07
C LEU A 242 2.35 5.11 -15.63
N HIS A 243 3.33 5.60 -14.86
CA HIS A 243 4.24 6.68 -15.23
C HIS A 243 5.27 6.30 -16.32
N LEU A 244 5.57 5.01 -16.48
CA LEU A 244 6.40 4.55 -17.60
C LEU A 244 5.69 4.59 -18.94
N MET A 245 4.36 4.41 -18.97
CA MET A 245 3.59 4.53 -20.22
C MET A 245 3.66 5.94 -20.82
N ASP A 246 3.89 6.97 -20.00
CA ASP A 246 4.03 8.35 -20.45
C ASP A 246 5.42 8.94 -20.32
N SER A 247 6.41 8.12 -19.96
CA SER A 247 7.80 8.54 -19.75
C SER A 247 7.90 9.70 -18.75
N SER A 248 6.99 9.73 -17.77
CA SER A 248 6.91 10.76 -16.73
C SER A 248 7.43 10.27 -15.37
N TRP A 249 7.96 9.05 -15.30
CA TRP A 249 8.52 8.51 -14.07
C TRP A 249 9.77 9.29 -13.68
N HIS A 250 9.83 9.68 -12.40
CA HIS A 250 11.01 10.24 -11.79
C HIS A 250 11.25 9.51 -10.47
N GLU A 251 12.40 8.85 -10.37
CA GLU A 251 12.79 8.13 -9.17
C GLU A 251 13.27 9.11 -8.11
N GLU A 252 12.60 9.14 -6.96
CA GLU A 252 12.98 9.99 -5.83
C GLU A 252 13.70 9.19 -4.72
N PRO A 253 14.62 9.79 -3.96
CA PRO A 253 15.41 9.06 -2.94
C PRO A 253 14.58 8.34 -1.86
N TRP A 254 13.33 8.75 -1.62
CA TRP A 254 12.47 8.07 -0.66
C TRP A 254 11.88 6.76 -1.19
N MET A 255 11.73 6.62 -2.50
CA MET A 255 11.22 5.42 -3.15
C MET A 255 12.21 4.26 -2.99
N GLU A 256 13.49 4.52 -3.26
CA GLU A 256 14.60 3.61 -2.97
C GLU A 256 14.66 3.25 -1.47
N LYS A 257 14.59 4.26 -0.57
CA LYS A 257 14.54 4.01 0.88
C LYS A 257 13.37 3.11 1.28
N LEU A 258 12.21 3.26 0.67
CA LEU A 258 11.05 2.40 0.93
C LEU A 258 11.36 0.95 0.54
N ARG A 259 11.91 0.73 -0.67
CA ARG A 259 12.32 -0.60 -1.16
C ARG A 259 13.37 -1.24 -0.24
N ASP A 260 14.43 -0.50 0.08
CA ASP A 260 15.55 -0.99 0.91
C ASP A 260 15.14 -1.27 2.35
N SER A 261 14.28 -0.44 2.93
CA SER A 261 13.78 -0.66 4.29
C SER A 261 13.05 -2.00 4.39
N TRP A 262 12.28 -2.36 3.36
CA TRP A 262 11.60 -3.65 3.31
C TRP A 262 12.57 -4.80 3.07
N LYS A 263 13.57 -4.65 2.18
CA LYS A 263 14.61 -5.67 1.99
C LYS A 263 15.31 -6.00 3.31
N LYS A 264 15.75 -4.97 4.04
CA LYS A 264 16.39 -5.12 5.36
C LYS A 264 15.45 -5.81 6.35
N LYS A 265 14.19 -5.38 6.42
CA LYS A 265 13.18 -5.99 7.31
C LYS A 265 12.94 -7.46 6.96
N LYS A 266 12.80 -7.80 5.69
CA LYS A 266 12.61 -9.17 5.20
C LYS A 266 13.78 -10.08 5.56
N THR A 267 15.01 -9.61 5.45
CA THR A 267 16.20 -10.37 5.91
C THR A 267 16.13 -10.62 7.42
N SER A 268 15.84 -9.57 8.21
CA SER A 268 15.72 -9.70 9.67
C SER A 268 14.56 -10.57 10.16
N LEU A 269 13.56 -10.82 9.30
CA LEU A 269 12.45 -11.74 9.60
C LEU A 269 12.85 -13.21 9.39
N LYS A 270 13.87 -13.47 8.57
CA LYS A 270 14.43 -14.81 8.37
C LYS A 270 15.52 -15.15 9.38
N ASP A 271 16.19 -14.13 9.91
CA ASP A 271 17.23 -14.30 10.92
C ASP A 271 16.62 -14.57 12.30
N GLY A 272 16.76 -15.80 12.80
CA GLY A 272 16.45 -16.16 14.20
C GLY A 272 15.08 -16.79 14.47
N LEU A 273 14.26 -17.06 13.45
CA LEU A 273 13.03 -17.85 13.57
C LEU A 273 13.17 -19.15 12.75
N PRO A 274 12.77 -20.32 13.29
CA PRO A 274 12.63 -21.54 12.50
C PRO A 274 11.81 -21.30 11.24
N GLU A 275 12.15 -21.99 10.15
CA GLU A 275 11.46 -21.85 8.88
C GLU A 275 9.95 -22.13 9.05
N GLY A 276 9.13 -21.08 8.94
CA GLY A 276 7.68 -21.16 9.11
C GLY A 276 7.11 -20.51 10.38
N GLU A 277 7.94 -20.13 11.35
CA GLU A 277 7.48 -19.39 12.52
C GLU A 277 7.38 -17.88 12.24
N LYS A 278 6.19 -17.30 12.49
CA LYS A 278 5.96 -15.86 12.39
C LYS A 278 5.96 -15.24 13.78
N LYS A 279 6.47 -14.01 13.89
CA LYS A 279 6.32 -13.20 15.10
C LYS A 279 4.83 -13.07 15.46
N PRO A 280 4.45 -13.31 16.72
CA PRO A 280 3.07 -13.14 17.14
C PRO A 280 2.55 -11.72 16.90
N LEU A 281 1.28 -11.60 16.49
CA LEU A 281 0.66 -10.30 16.16
C LEU A 281 0.67 -9.31 17.33
N TYR A 282 0.52 -9.80 18.57
CA TYR A 282 0.53 -8.93 19.76
C TYR A 282 1.90 -8.28 19.99
N GLU A 283 3.01 -8.96 19.67
CA GLU A 283 4.36 -8.39 19.80
C GLU A 283 4.61 -7.31 18.75
N LEU A 284 4.17 -7.57 17.52
CA LEU A 284 4.26 -6.60 16.43
C LEU A 284 3.41 -5.36 16.73
N TYR A 285 2.20 -5.57 17.26
CA TYR A 285 1.34 -4.50 17.74
C TYR A 285 1.98 -3.71 18.88
N ALA A 286 2.50 -4.37 19.91
CA ALA A 286 3.14 -3.74 21.04
C ALA A 286 4.35 -2.89 20.59
N LYS A 287 5.15 -3.40 19.66
CA LYS A 287 6.23 -2.63 19.04
C LYS A 287 5.70 -1.39 18.31
N ALA A 288 4.69 -1.55 17.46
CA ALA A 288 4.11 -0.43 16.71
C ALA A 288 3.55 0.66 17.65
N VAL A 289 2.84 0.28 18.71
CA VAL A 289 2.31 1.21 19.72
C VAL A 289 3.44 1.91 20.47
N ALA A 290 4.50 1.19 20.86
CA ALA A 290 5.64 1.80 21.54
C ALA A 290 6.33 2.86 20.67
N GLU A 291 6.53 2.60 19.38
CA GLU A 291 7.09 3.59 18.45
C GLU A 291 6.18 4.82 18.32
N ILE A 292 4.86 4.64 18.28
CA ILE A 292 3.91 5.77 18.28
C ILE A 292 4.05 6.61 19.56
N GLN A 293 4.11 5.96 20.73
CA GLN A 293 4.23 6.63 22.03
C GLN A 293 5.56 7.39 22.16
N ASN A 294 6.67 6.79 21.72
CA ASN A 294 7.99 7.40 21.77
C ASN A 294 8.08 8.70 20.95
N LEU A 295 7.23 8.86 19.94
CA LEU A 295 7.19 10.05 19.08
C LEU A 295 6.31 11.18 19.64
N LEU A 296 5.38 10.90 20.56
CA LEU A 296 4.49 11.92 21.14
C LEU A 296 5.23 13.09 21.82
N PRO A 297 6.32 12.87 22.58
CA PRO A 297 7.11 13.96 23.15
C PRO A 297 7.73 14.90 22.11
N GLU A 298 8.12 14.38 20.94
CA GLU A 298 8.86 15.14 19.93
C GLU A 298 8.00 16.18 19.19
N LEU A 299 6.68 16.04 19.28
CA LEU A 299 5.68 16.88 18.63
C LEU A 299 5.42 18.21 19.38
N LYS A 300 6.15 18.48 20.47
CA LYS A 300 5.99 19.66 21.35
C LYS A 300 6.52 20.98 20.76
N SER A 301 7.29 20.98 19.66
CA SER A 301 8.02 22.18 19.20
C SER A 301 7.17 23.19 18.42
N GLY A 302 7.18 24.45 18.84
CA GLY A 302 6.32 25.52 18.32
C GLY A 302 7.05 26.76 17.79
N ASP A 303 7.47 26.73 16.53
CA ASP A 303 7.94 27.92 15.81
C ASP A 303 7.55 27.84 14.32
N LYS A 304 7.53 28.88 13.48
CA LYS A 304 7.15 28.70 12.05
C LYS A 304 8.15 27.86 11.24
N ARG A 305 9.41 27.76 11.72
CA ARG A 305 10.39 26.73 11.31
C ARG A 305 9.94 25.30 11.68
N SER A 306 8.86 25.14 12.45
CA SER A 306 8.34 23.87 12.94
C SER A 306 7.53 23.08 11.92
N GLU A 307 7.00 23.66 10.84
CA GLU A 307 6.21 22.87 9.88
C GLU A 307 7.09 21.95 9.05
N LYS A 308 8.20 22.48 8.50
CA LYS A 308 9.26 21.68 7.88
C LYS A 308 9.83 20.66 8.87
N LEU A 309 10.20 21.12 10.06
CA LEU A 309 10.72 20.24 11.12
C LEU A 309 9.72 19.15 11.52
N LEU A 310 8.42 19.47 11.59
CA LEU A 310 7.37 18.51 11.90
C LEU A 310 7.23 17.49 10.78
N TYR A 311 7.19 17.94 9.52
CA TYR A 311 7.19 17.07 8.36
C TYR A 311 8.40 16.12 8.37
N ASP A 312 9.61 16.67 8.54
CA ASP A 312 10.86 15.89 8.57
C ASP A 312 10.87 14.89 9.73
N LYS A 313 10.42 15.30 10.94
CA LYS A 313 10.30 14.40 12.10
C LYS A 313 9.34 13.25 11.82
N LEU A 314 8.13 13.57 11.37
CA LEU A 314 7.08 12.58 11.15
C LEU A 314 7.44 11.58 10.05
N THR A 315 8.05 12.06 8.96
CA THR A 315 8.49 11.23 7.84
C THR A 315 9.73 10.40 8.20
N LYS A 316 10.74 11.00 8.82
CA LYS A 316 11.96 10.29 9.26
C LYS A 316 11.65 9.20 10.28
N ALA A 317 10.68 9.43 11.15
CA ALA A 317 10.23 8.45 12.14
C ALA A 317 9.24 7.40 11.60
N ASN A 318 8.84 7.47 10.32
CA ASN A 318 7.84 6.58 9.73
C ASN A 318 6.55 6.47 10.56
N TRP A 319 6.08 7.58 11.13
CA TRP A 319 5.01 7.54 12.13
C TRP A 319 3.72 6.90 11.60
N THR A 320 3.33 7.24 10.37
CA THR A 320 2.14 6.69 9.71
C THR A 320 2.27 5.20 9.41
N GLN A 321 3.49 4.71 9.16
CA GLN A 321 3.76 3.28 9.02
C GLN A 321 3.46 2.54 10.33
N HIS A 322 3.89 3.07 11.48
CA HIS A 322 3.61 2.45 12.77
C HIS A 322 2.11 2.44 13.10
N ILE A 323 1.40 3.52 12.78
CA ILE A 323 -0.06 3.61 12.96
C ILE A 323 -0.78 2.60 12.04
N ASN A 324 -0.38 2.49 10.77
CA ASN A 324 -0.91 1.49 9.85
C ASN A 324 -0.60 0.04 10.32
N ASP A 325 0.64 -0.25 10.71
CA ASP A 325 1.05 -1.57 11.21
C ASP A 325 0.22 -1.97 12.45
N ALA A 326 -0.04 -1.04 13.37
CA ALA A 326 -0.91 -1.25 14.52
C ALA A 326 -2.35 -1.59 14.12
N SER A 327 -2.92 -0.83 13.17
CA SER A 327 -4.25 -1.10 12.60
C SER A 327 -4.35 -2.50 11.98
N LEU A 328 -3.33 -2.88 11.19
CA LEU A 328 -3.28 -4.17 10.51
C LEU A 328 -3.17 -5.35 11.48
N CYS A 329 -2.35 -5.21 12.53
CA CYS A 329 -2.24 -6.24 13.57
C CYS A 329 -3.58 -6.47 14.28
N LEU A 330 -4.29 -5.40 14.65
CA LEU A 330 -5.62 -5.48 15.25
C LEU A 330 -6.64 -6.14 14.30
N ARG A 331 -6.64 -5.75 13.01
CA ARG A 331 -7.52 -6.32 11.98
C ARG A 331 -7.27 -7.80 11.75
N ALA A 332 -6.02 -8.19 11.56
CA ALA A 332 -5.62 -9.58 11.37
C ALA A 332 -6.00 -10.44 12.60
N THR A 333 -5.81 -9.90 13.81
CA THR A 333 -6.19 -10.57 15.06
C THR A 333 -7.71 -10.76 15.12
N SER A 334 -8.49 -9.71 14.85
CA SER A 334 -9.96 -9.78 14.77
C SER A 334 -10.44 -10.84 13.78
N GLN A 335 -9.86 -10.89 12.58
CA GLN A 335 -10.20 -11.88 11.55
C GLN A 335 -9.83 -13.32 11.94
N GLN A 336 -8.65 -13.54 12.53
CA GLN A 336 -8.25 -14.87 13.01
C GLN A 336 -9.22 -15.41 14.06
N LEU A 337 -9.76 -14.52 14.90
CA LEU A 337 -10.69 -14.92 15.93
C LEU A 337 -12.11 -15.08 15.41
N LYS A 338 -12.57 -14.27 14.45
CA LYS A 338 -13.85 -14.48 13.76
C LYS A 338 -13.90 -15.85 13.06
N LYS A 339 -12.76 -16.32 12.54
CA LYS A 339 -12.64 -17.67 11.95
C LYS A 339 -12.70 -18.80 12.99
N ARG A 340 -12.37 -18.51 14.25
CA ARG A 340 -12.39 -19.48 15.36
C ARG A 340 -13.72 -19.47 16.11
N SER A 341 -14.41 -18.33 16.18
CA SER A 341 -15.74 -18.24 16.79
C SER A 341 -16.80 -18.81 15.84
N ARG A 342 -17.70 -19.65 16.36
CA ARG A 342 -18.88 -20.10 15.61
C ARG A 342 -19.94 -19.00 15.47
N ASP A 343 -19.95 -18.06 16.41
CA ASP A 343 -20.77 -16.85 16.33
C ASP A 343 -20.04 -15.78 15.51
N GLY A 344 -20.54 -15.58 14.30
CA GLY A 344 -20.16 -14.48 13.43
C GLY A 344 -20.86 -13.22 13.87
N ASP A 345 -20.25 -12.46 14.77
CA ASP A 345 -20.01 -11.02 14.63
C ASP A 345 -19.62 -10.39 15.97
N ASN A 346 -18.60 -9.54 15.91
CA ASN A 346 -17.93 -8.87 17.03
C ASN A 346 -17.14 -9.79 17.96
N VAL A 347 -15.87 -9.98 17.63
CA VAL A 347 -14.91 -10.58 18.57
C VAL A 347 -14.38 -9.50 19.50
N GLU A 348 -14.52 -9.76 20.78
CA GLU A 348 -14.58 -8.74 21.80
C GLU A 348 -13.71 -9.23 22.97
N PHE A 349 -12.68 -8.47 23.40
CA PHE A 349 -11.64 -8.98 24.32
C PHE A 349 -11.59 -8.32 25.68
N HIS A 350 -11.53 -9.13 26.73
CA HIS A 350 -11.31 -8.68 28.09
C HIS A 350 -9.83 -8.34 28.33
N HIS A 351 -9.59 -7.31 29.14
CA HIS A 351 -8.26 -6.84 29.57
C HIS A 351 -7.48 -7.79 30.51
N THR A 352 -7.95 -9.03 30.76
CA THR A 352 -7.45 -9.80 31.90
C THR A 352 -6.54 -10.99 31.60
N ILE A 353 -6.60 -11.65 30.41
CA ILE A 353 -5.76 -12.85 30.18
C ILE A 353 -5.38 -13.03 28.70
N GLY A 354 -4.09 -13.30 28.46
CA GLY A 354 -3.55 -13.77 27.18
C GLY A 354 -3.06 -12.68 26.21
N PRO A 355 -2.58 -13.08 25.02
CA PRO A 355 -2.04 -12.18 24.00
C PRO A 355 -2.94 -10.98 23.65
N GLN A 356 -4.25 -11.19 23.63
CA GLN A 356 -5.22 -10.14 23.31
C GLN A 356 -5.40 -9.16 24.48
N GLY A 357 -5.32 -9.63 25.72
CA GLY A 357 -5.32 -8.78 26.91
C GLY A 357 -4.12 -7.82 26.94
N ASP A 358 -2.95 -8.25 26.45
CA ASP A 358 -1.78 -7.36 26.27
C ASP A 358 -2.08 -6.27 25.22
N MET A 359 -2.66 -6.61 24.06
CA MET A 359 -3.06 -5.61 23.06
C MET A 359 -4.04 -4.58 23.62
N VAL A 360 -5.04 -5.02 24.39
CA VAL A 360 -5.98 -4.12 25.08
C VAL A 360 -5.24 -3.20 26.05
N SER A 361 -4.36 -3.77 26.88
CA SER A 361 -3.57 -3.02 27.88
C SER A 361 -2.64 -1.99 27.24
N ARG A 362 -1.96 -2.33 26.14
CA ARG A 362 -1.12 -1.40 25.36
C ARG A 362 -1.95 -0.26 24.77
N THR A 363 -3.14 -0.57 24.27
CA THR A 363 -4.06 0.45 23.74
C THR A 363 -4.52 1.40 24.83
N MET A 364 -4.89 0.87 26.00
CA MET A 364 -5.24 1.68 27.18
C MET A 364 -4.09 2.59 27.61
N GLY A 365 -2.86 2.09 27.60
CA GLY A 365 -1.66 2.88 27.88
C GLY A 365 -1.46 4.04 26.90
N LEU A 366 -1.65 3.80 25.60
CA LEU A 366 -1.61 4.84 24.56
C LEU A 366 -2.72 5.88 24.76
N VAL A 367 -3.95 5.43 25.00
CA VAL A 367 -5.11 6.29 25.24
C VAL A 367 -4.89 7.20 26.46
N MET A 368 -4.35 6.65 27.56
CA MET A 368 -4.01 7.43 28.75
C MET A 368 -2.89 8.45 28.48
N ASP A 369 -1.82 8.06 27.80
CA ASP A 369 -0.73 8.98 27.48
C ASP A 369 -1.23 10.14 26.61
N LEU A 370 -1.97 9.83 25.53
CA LEU A 370 -2.59 10.84 24.67
C LEU A 370 -3.52 11.78 25.45
N ALA A 371 -4.38 11.25 26.31
CA ALA A 371 -5.26 12.05 27.15
C ALA A 371 -4.47 13.00 28.06
N MET A 372 -3.38 12.53 28.67
CA MET A 372 -2.49 13.38 29.48
C MET A 372 -1.82 14.49 28.67
N LYS A 373 -1.43 14.23 27.41
CA LYS A 373 -0.84 15.27 26.54
C LYS A 373 -1.87 16.28 26.04
N LEU A 374 -3.11 15.85 25.80
CA LEU A 374 -4.18 16.69 25.25
C LEU A 374 -4.93 17.47 26.32
N ALA A 375 -4.97 16.98 27.56
CA ALA A 375 -5.55 17.68 28.70
C ALA A 375 -4.71 18.91 29.08
N SER A 376 -5.39 19.96 29.54
CA SER A 376 -4.72 21.07 30.24
C SER A 376 -4.25 20.58 31.61
N PRO A 377 -3.14 21.09 32.17
CA PRO A 377 -2.66 20.71 33.51
C PRO A 377 -3.72 20.83 34.63
N PHE A 378 -4.76 21.65 34.40
CA PHE A 378 -5.83 21.92 35.36
C PHE A 378 -7.07 21.04 35.16
N VAL A 379 -7.08 20.16 34.15
CA VAL A 379 -8.23 19.31 33.83
C VAL A 379 -7.99 17.93 34.42
N MET A 380 -8.87 17.53 35.34
CA MET A 380 -8.82 16.20 35.93
C MET A 380 -9.30 15.16 34.91
N ILE A 381 -8.37 14.32 34.47
CA ILE A 381 -8.69 13.15 33.64
C ILE A 381 -9.34 12.12 34.55
N LYS A 382 -10.59 11.75 34.26
CA LYS A 382 -11.34 10.76 35.03
C LYS A 382 -11.64 9.55 34.14
N PRO A 383 -10.98 8.40 34.37
CA PRO A 383 -11.49 7.13 33.89
C PRO A 383 -12.93 6.94 34.38
N ARG A 384 -13.74 6.22 33.61
CA ARG A 384 -15.11 5.95 34.02
C ARG A 384 -15.13 5.06 35.27
N ILE A 385 -16.02 5.37 36.22
CA ILE A 385 -16.17 4.66 37.51
C ILE A 385 -17.49 3.88 37.58
N TYR A 386 -18.43 4.17 36.67
CA TYR A 386 -19.71 3.45 36.53
C TYR A 386 -19.79 2.71 35.19
N GLN A 387 -20.78 1.84 35.01
CA GLN A 387 -21.03 1.17 33.74
C GLN A 387 -21.42 2.17 32.63
N GLY A 388 -21.07 1.86 31.38
CA GLY A 388 -21.38 2.63 30.18
C GLY A 388 -20.51 2.24 28.96
N SER A 389 -20.59 3.07 27.91
CA SER A 389 -19.70 2.99 26.73
C SER A 389 -18.49 3.91 26.88
N GLY A 390 -17.31 3.46 26.47
CA GLY A 390 -16.09 4.24 26.51
C GLY A 390 -15.11 3.89 27.63
N PHE A 391 -14.01 4.64 27.70
CA PHE A 391 -12.98 4.52 28.73
C PHE A 391 -12.99 5.71 29.71
N PHE A 392 -13.28 6.93 29.22
CA PHE A 392 -13.30 8.16 30.03
C PHE A 392 -14.71 8.60 30.42
N SER A 393 -14.80 9.52 31.39
CA SER A 393 -16.06 10.17 31.77
C SER A 393 -16.56 11.14 30.68
N GLU A 394 -17.88 11.28 30.55
CA GLU A 394 -18.49 12.18 29.56
C GLU A 394 -18.04 13.64 29.72
N SER A 395 -17.85 14.10 30.96
CA SER A 395 -17.32 15.43 31.26
C SER A 395 -15.95 15.69 30.63
N PHE A 396 -15.09 14.66 30.58
CA PHE A 396 -13.77 14.77 29.95
C PHE A 396 -13.88 14.73 28.42
N LEU A 397 -14.76 13.90 27.88
CA LEU A 397 -15.03 13.85 26.44
C LEU A 397 -15.60 15.17 25.94
N GLU A 398 -16.53 15.79 26.67
CA GLU A 398 -17.02 17.13 26.38
C GLU A 398 -15.90 18.17 26.40
N TYR A 399 -14.99 18.12 27.39
CA TYR A 399 -13.82 19.00 27.42
C TYR A 399 -12.97 18.84 26.15
N LEU A 400 -12.67 17.60 25.74
CA LEU A 400 -11.91 17.33 24.51
C LEU A 400 -12.63 17.85 23.26
N ARG A 401 -13.95 17.62 23.16
CA ARG A 401 -14.78 18.10 22.04
C ARG A 401 -14.79 19.62 21.95
N ARG A 402 -14.93 20.33 23.08
CA ARG A 402 -14.82 21.81 23.14
C ARG A 402 -13.40 22.27 22.80
N GLY A 403 -12.39 21.53 23.27
CA GLY A 403 -10.98 21.77 22.98
C GLY A 403 -10.56 21.58 21.51
N LYS A 404 -11.38 20.92 20.68
CA LYS A 404 -11.21 20.90 19.20
C LYS A 404 -11.37 22.29 18.58
N ILE A 405 -12.19 23.13 19.20
CA ILE A 405 -12.63 24.43 18.66
C ILE A 405 -11.76 25.56 19.19
N GLU A 406 -11.29 25.48 20.44
CA GLU A 406 -10.53 26.56 21.07
C GLU A 406 -9.00 26.44 20.85
N THR A 407 -8.38 27.51 20.33
CA THR A 407 -6.93 27.71 20.22
C THR A 407 -6.30 28.10 21.56
N ARG A 408 -6.51 27.28 22.61
CA ARG A 408 -5.79 27.46 23.87
C ARG A 408 -4.35 26.98 23.74
N ASN A 409 -3.47 27.47 24.63
CA ASN A 409 -2.12 26.96 24.89
C ASN A 409 -2.19 25.46 25.21
N CYS A 410 -2.10 24.62 24.19
CA CYS A 410 -2.09 23.17 24.30
C CYS A 410 -0.73 22.64 23.86
N TRP A 411 -0.45 21.37 24.19
CA TRP A 411 0.83 20.70 23.91
C TRP A 411 1.23 20.76 22.42
N PHE A 412 0.26 20.92 21.50
CA PHE A 412 0.46 20.90 20.04
C PHE A 412 -0.01 22.20 19.38
N ARG A 413 0.88 22.90 18.65
CA ARG A 413 0.51 24.11 17.89
C ARG A 413 -0.21 23.84 16.57
N ASN A 414 0.09 22.71 15.89
CA ASN A 414 -0.57 22.39 14.62
C ASN A 414 -2.02 21.94 14.87
N SER A 415 -2.98 22.78 14.47
CA SER A 415 -4.41 22.56 14.74
C SER A 415 -4.99 21.37 13.99
N ALA A 416 -4.46 21.01 12.82
CA ALA A 416 -4.90 19.83 12.08
C ALA A 416 -4.45 18.54 12.78
N LEU A 417 -3.18 18.47 13.19
CA LEU A 417 -2.67 17.34 13.97
C LEU A 417 -3.41 17.19 15.30
N LYS A 418 -3.59 18.29 16.03
CA LYS A 418 -4.35 18.31 17.30
C LYS A 418 -5.76 17.76 17.10
N ARG A 419 -6.49 18.24 16.09
CA ARG A 419 -7.85 17.73 15.78
C ARG A 419 -7.81 16.24 15.46
N GLY A 420 -6.86 15.79 14.64
CA GLY A 420 -6.68 14.37 14.32
C GLY A 420 -6.43 13.49 15.55
N LEU A 421 -5.57 13.93 16.47
CA LEU A 421 -5.28 13.21 17.72
C LEU A 421 -6.47 13.21 18.69
N VAL A 422 -7.23 14.29 18.78
CA VAL A 422 -8.46 14.32 19.59
C VAL A 422 -9.51 13.40 18.99
N ASP A 423 -9.72 13.44 17.66
CA ASP A 423 -10.64 12.50 16.99
C ASP A 423 -10.25 11.05 17.25
N PHE A 424 -8.96 10.74 17.08
CA PHE A 424 -8.42 9.41 17.35
C PHE A 424 -8.66 8.97 18.80
N LEU A 425 -8.46 9.87 19.77
CA LEU A 425 -8.72 9.58 21.18
C LEU A 425 -10.21 9.28 21.44
N LEU A 426 -11.12 10.02 20.80
CA LEU A 426 -12.56 9.79 20.90
C LEU A 426 -12.96 8.46 20.23
N GLU A 427 -12.47 8.20 19.02
CA GLU A 427 -12.75 6.96 18.28
C GLU A 427 -12.19 5.73 19.03
N LEU A 428 -10.98 5.82 19.60
CA LEU A 428 -10.42 4.76 20.44
C LEU A 428 -11.19 4.60 21.74
N ASN A 429 -11.62 5.69 22.37
CA ASN A 429 -12.49 5.62 23.54
C ASN A 429 -13.74 4.79 23.23
N ASP A 430 -14.39 5.06 22.09
CA ASP A 430 -15.62 4.38 21.67
C ASP A 430 -15.41 2.91 21.24
N ALA A 431 -14.15 2.49 21.08
CA ALA A 431 -13.79 1.09 20.90
C ALA A 431 -13.87 0.27 22.20
N PHE A 432 -13.93 0.94 23.37
CA PHE A 432 -14.08 0.30 24.68
C PHE A 432 -15.54 0.25 25.15
N SER A 433 -15.91 -0.86 25.79
CA SER A 433 -17.21 -1.09 26.44
C SER A 433 -17.04 -1.86 27.75
N ASP A 434 -18.09 -1.96 28.54
CA ASP A 434 -18.11 -2.89 29.67
C ASP A 434 -18.21 -4.33 29.18
N ALA A 435 -17.43 -5.21 29.82
CA ALA A 435 -17.42 -6.64 29.59
C ALA A 435 -18.55 -7.39 30.31
N ASP A 436 -19.10 -6.82 31.38
CA ASP A 436 -20.14 -7.42 32.21
C ASP A 436 -20.97 -6.34 32.90
N ALA A 437 -22.28 -6.34 32.64
CA ALA A 437 -23.23 -5.37 33.20
C ALA A 437 -23.58 -5.66 34.68
N GLY A 438 -23.03 -6.72 35.29
CA GLY A 438 -23.33 -7.12 36.68
C GLY A 438 -22.18 -6.99 37.70
N GLY A 439 -20.95 -6.66 37.27
CA GLY A 439 -19.74 -6.73 38.10
C GLY A 439 -18.91 -5.44 38.20
N PRO A 440 -17.76 -5.46 38.89
CA PRO A 440 -16.79 -4.36 38.84
C PRO A 440 -16.36 -4.11 37.39
N ILE A 441 -16.09 -2.83 37.04
CA ILE A 441 -15.79 -2.44 35.64
C ILE A 441 -14.67 -3.32 35.10
N ARG A 442 -15.03 -4.11 34.10
CA ARG A 442 -14.10 -4.84 33.28
C ARG A 442 -14.21 -4.28 31.88
N LEU A 443 -13.11 -3.74 31.35
CA LEU A 443 -13.12 -3.19 30.02
C LEU A 443 -12.96 -4.28 28.97
N GLN A 444 -13.75 -4.16 27.92
CA GLN A 444 -13.65 -4.93 26.70
C GLN A 444 -13.35 -4.00 25.53
N MET A 445 -12.53 -4.44 24.58
CA MET A 445 -12.21 -3.64 23.39
C MET A 445 -12.64 -4.36 22.12
N SER A 446 -13.33 -3.64 21.24
CA SER A 446 -13.58 -4.06 19.87
C SER A 446 -12.33 -3.84 19.03
N LEU A 447 -11.62 -4.92 18.66
CA LEU A 447 -10.40 -4.80 17.84
C LEU A 447 -10.67 -4.19 16.47
N GLY A 448 -11.87 -4.43 15.91
CA GLY A 448 -12.29 -3.85 14.63
C GLY A 448 -12.40 -2.32 14.73
N LYS A 449 -13.16 -1.81 15.70
CA LYS A 449 -13.29 -0.37 15.94
C LYS A 449 -11.94 0.28 16.25
N ALA A 450 -11.11 -0.37 17.07
CA ALA A 450 -9.77 0.11 17.36
C ALA A 450 -8.91 0.18 16.09
N SER A 451 -8.93 -0.87 15.25
CA SER A 451 -8.24 -0.89 13.95
C SER A 451 -8.68 0.28 13.06
N ASP A 452 -9.98 0.55 12.98
CA ASP A 452 -10.53 1.65 12.19
C ASP A 452 -10.11 3.03 12.72
N ALA A 453 -10.03 3.20 14.04
CA ALA A 453 -9.52 4.43 14.65
C ALA A 453 -8.04 4.68 14.29
N PHE A 454 -7.19 3.65 14.36
CA PHE A 454 -5.79 3.76 13.93
C PHE A 454 -5.69 4.11 12.44
N LEU A 455 -6.46 3.44 11.58
CA LEU A 455 -6.45 3.70 10.14
C LEU A 455 -6.92 5.13 9.81
N THR A 456 -7.95 5.61 10.52
CA THR A 456 -8.46 6.96 10.39
C THR A 456 -7.42 8.00 10.80
N LEU A 457 -6.71 7.77 11.91
CA LEU A 457 -5.59 8.62 12.31
C LEU A 457 -4.49 8.62 11.25
N ALA A 458 -4.06 7.45 10.76
CA ALA A 458 -3.02 7.35 9.74
C ALA A 458 -3.39 8.17 8.50
N ASN A 459 -4.66 8.09 8.07
CA ASN A 459 -5.13 8.85 6.92
C ASN A 459 -5.14 10.36 7.16
N LYS A 460 -5.54 10.81 8.36
CA LYS A 460 -5.48 12.23 8.74
C LYS A 460 -4.05 12.75 8.79
N VAL A 461 -3.11 11.95 9.31
CA VAL A 461 -1.68 12.31 9.35
C VAL A 461 -1.09 12.37 7.95
N GLU A 462 -1.40 11.43 7.05
CA GLU A 462 -0.97 11.52 5.66
C GLU A 462 -1.57 12.73 4.93
N GLY A 463 -2.84 13.06 5.20
CA GLY A 463 -3.44 14.31 4.70
C GLY A 463 -2.72 15.58 5.19
N LEU A 464 -2.29 15.58 6.45
CA LEU A 464 -1.46 16.64 7.01
C LEU A 464 -0.09 16.69 6.34
N LEU A 465 0.60 15.57 6.19
CA LEU A 465 1.92 15.50 5.55
C LEU A 465 1.86 16.01 4.11
N GLY A 466 0.84 15.62 3.34
CA GLY A 466 0.61 16.15 2.00
C GLY A 466 0.35 17.66 1.97
N THR A 467 -0.28 18.21 3.01
CA THR A 467 -0.47 19.67 3.14
C THR A 467 0.83 20.38 3.48
N LEU A 468 1.61 19.83 4.42
CA LEU A 468 2.91 20.37 4.83
C LEU A 468 3.92 20.35 3.67
N ALA A 469 3.96 19.28 2.88
CA ALA A 469 4.84 19.16 1.71
C ALA A 469 4.61 20.29 0.70
N ARG A 470 3.36 20.60 0.36
CA ARG A 470 3.02 21.69 -0.59
C ARG A 470 3.49 23.06 -0.12
N TYR A 471 3.47 23.33 1.19
CA TYR A 471 4.00 24.58 1.74
C TYR A 471 5.53 24.70 1.60
N LEU A 472 6.24 23.56 1.56
CA LEU A 472 7.68 23.54 1.35
C LEU A 472 8.03 23.84 -0.11
N GLU A 473 7.27 23.30 -1.05
CA GLU A 473 7.43 23.55 -2.49
C GLU A 473 7.15 25.02 -2.85
N GLN A 474 6.12 25.64 -2.24
CA GLN A 474 5.75 27.04 -2.51
C GLN A 474 6.74 28.07 -1.97
N LYS A 475 7.57 27.73 -0.96
CA LYS A 475 8.60 28.63 -0.43
C LYS A 475 9.88 28.65 -1.26
N GLN A 476 9.96 27.83 -2.32
CA GLN A 476 11.17 27.63 -3.10
C GLN A 476 11.41 28.54 -4.34
N PRO A 477 10.65 29.62 -4.64
CA PRO A 477 11.12 30.59 -5.62
C PRO A 477 11.45 31.94 -4.96
N LEU A 478 12.76 32.26 -4.84
CA LEU A 478 13.34 33.62 -4.91
C LEU A 478 14.83 33.71 -4.50
N GLU A 479 15.44 32.66 -3.93
CA GLU A 479 16.86 32.74 -3.52
C GLU A 479 17.85 32.43 -4.67
N ASP A 480 17.44 31.73 -5.73
CA ASP A 480 18.31 31.43 -6.89
C ASP A 480 18.47 32.61 -7.89
N GLU A 481 17.73 33.72 -7.72
CA GLU A 481 17.96 34.97 -8.47
C GLU A 481 18.75 36.04 -7.67
N ALA A 482 19.10 35.76 -6.41
CA ALA A 482 19.82 36.71 -5.54
C ALA A 482 21.32 36.44 -5.41
N GLU A 483 21.85 35.38 -6.06
CA GLU A 483 23.28 35.08 -6.13
C GLU A 483 23.85 35.22 -7.56
N GLN A 484 23.40 36.23 -8.31
CA GLN A 484 24.35 36.95 -9.15
C GLN A 484 25.05 37.96 -8.26
N GLU A 485 26.22 37.57 -7.74
CA GLU A 485 27.21 38.49 -7.19
C GLU A 485 27.51 39.58 -8.23
N VAL A 486 26.79 40.70 -8.13
CA VAL A 486 27.22 41.94 -8.77
C VAL A 486 28.49 42.34 -8.04
N ASN A 487 29.63 42.02 -8.66
CA ASN A 487 30.93 42.49 -8.22
C ASN A 487 30.85 44.02 -8.05
N PRO A 488 30.88 44.57 -6.82
CA PRO A 488 30.63 45.99 -6.58
C PRO A 488 31.64 46.89 -7.31
N ASP A 489 32.83 46.36 -7.60
CA ASP A 489 33.90 47.08 -8.27
C ASP A 489 33.63 47.29 -9.77
N VAL A 490 32.81 46.46 -10.41
CA VAL A 490 32.45 46.62 -11.83
C VAL A 490 31.29 47.62 -11.99
N ALA A 491 30.30 47.56 -11.09
CA ALA A 491 29.16 48.46 -11.12
C ALA A 491 29.54 49.93 -10.82
N TYR A 492 30.54 50.15 -9.96
CA TYR A 492 31.04 51.50 -9.67
C TYR A 492 31.86 52.09 -10.82
N ALA A 493 32.65 51.29 -11.53
CA ALA A 493 33.43 51.77 -12.68
C ALA A 493 32.53 52.25 -13.83
N GLU A 494 31.45 51.51 -14.11
CA GLU A 494 30.51 51.86 -15.19
C GLU A 494 29.67 53.10 -14.85
N LEU A 495 29.28 53.27 -13.58
CA LEU A 495 28.58 54.47 -13.10
C LEU A 495 29.49 55.71 -13.14
N ILE A 496 30.76 55.58 -12.73
CA ILE A 496 31.73 56.68 -12.78
C ILE A 496 32.02 57.08 -14.22
N GLN A 497 32.13 56.12 -15.15
CA GLN A 497 32.35 56.42 -16.56
C GLN A 497 31.13 57.15 -17.17
N ARG A 498 29.90 56.70 -16.88
CA ARG A 498 28.68 57.41 -17.32
C ARG A 498 28.57 58.82 -16.77
N LEU A 499 29.00 59.05 -15.52
CA LEU A 499 28.98 60.39 -14.93
C LEU A 499 30.06 61.32 -15.52
N ARG A 500 31.20 60.78 -15.96
CA ARG A 500 32.20 61.53 -16.74
C ARG A 500 31.71 61.83 -18.16
N ASP A 501 31.10 60.87 -18.83
CA ASP A 501 30.56 61.04 -20.18
C ASP A 501 29.41 62.07 -20.22
N LEU A 502 28.69 62.23 -19.10
CA LEU A 502 27.66 63.25 -18.90
C LEU A 502 28.22 64.60 -18.40
N GLY A 503 29.53 64.73 -18.20
CA GLY A 503 30.17 65.98 -17.76
C GLY A 503 29.86 66.39 -16.31
N VAL A 504 29.38 65.46 -15.48
CA VAL A 504 29.01 65.72 -14.07
C VAL A 504 30.23 65.63 -13.15
N LEU A 505 31.22 64.81 -13.53
CA LEU A 505 32.50 64.66 -12.83
C LEU A 505 33.62 65.10 -13.77
N TYR A 506 34.44 66.07 -13.34
CA TYR A 506 35.62 66.56 -14.08
C TYR A 506 36.85 65.67 -13.88
#